data_AF-A0A8C9ZB70-F1
#
_entry.id   AF-A0A8C9ZB70-F1
#
_cell.length_a   1.000
_cell.length_b   1.000
_cell.length_c   1.000
_cell.angle_alpha   90.00
_cell.angle_beta   90.00
_cell.angle_gamma   90.00
#
_symmetry.space_group_name_H-M   'P 1'
#
loop_
_entity.id
_entity.type
_entity.pdbx_description
1 polymer ?
#
loop_
_entity_poly.entity_id
_entity_poly.type
_entity_poly.pdbx_seq_one_letter_code
_entity_poly.pdbx_strand_id
1 'polypeptide(L)'
;QYSSCPPGWTQFGSRCFSFNFQGKSWVDAEVHFCKAAGGNLASVHSEEEHVFLRTFINQVTGENQTSWIGGFDSVQEGVWMWSDGSTFDYKQWGAGEPSSGGTDHCLEMNYKGKKQQHIKQLKL
;
A
#
# COMPACT_ATOMS: atom_id res chain seq x y z
N GLN A 1 -16.60 14.70 -18.88
CA GLN A 1 -15.29 15.37 -18.75
C GLN A 1 -14.39 14.40 -18.02
N TYR A 2 -13.32 13.92 -18.66
CA TYR A 2 -12.37 13.03 -18.00
C TYR A 2 -11.45 13.90 -17.16
N SER A 3 -11.75 14.01 -15.86
CA SER A 3 -10.90 14.73 -14.93
C SER A 3 -9.58 13.99 -14.81
N SER A 4 -8.53 14.57 -15.38
CA SER A 4 -7.15 14.21 -15.06
C SER A 4 -6.93 14.26 -13.55
N CYS A 5 -6.00 13.44 -13.04
CA CYS A 5 -5.64 13.47 -11.63
C CYS A 5 -5.22 14.87 -11.15
N PRO A 6 -5.40 15.20 -9.86
CA PRO A 6 -4.93 16.47 -9.32
C PRO A 6 -3.41 16.65 -9.54
N PRO A 7 -2.90 17.90 -9.56
CA PRO A 7 -1.47 18.15 -9.67
C PRO A 7 -0.67 17.35 -8.62
N GLY A 8 0.41 16.68 -9.06
CA GLY A 8 1.24 15.83 -8.19
C GLY A 8 0.74 14.40 -8.01
N TRP A 9 -0.36 14.01 -8.66
CA TRP A 9 -0.88 12.65 -8.67
C TRP A 9 -0.68 12.00 -10.04
N THR A 10 -0.38 10.71 -10.03
CA THR A 10 -0.18 9.87 -11.21
C THR A 10 -1.42 9.01 -11.45
N GLN A 11 -1.93 9.00 -12.68
CA GLN A 11 -3.10 8.21 -13.04
C GLN A 11 -2.72 6.76 -13.35
N PHE A 12 -3.52 5.82 -12.86
CA PHE A 12 -3.54 4.43 -13.33
C PHE A 12 -4.99 3.94 -13.38
N GLY A 13 -5.45 3.55 -14.58
CA GLY A 13 -6.87 3.28 -14.83
C GLY A 13 -7.76 4.50 -14.49
N SER A 14 -8.77 4.28 -13.65
CA SER A 14 -9.66 5.33 -13.15
C SER A 14 -9.23 5.93 -11.80
N ARG A 15 -8.05 5.55 -11.30
CA ARG A 15 -7.55 5.93 -9.97
C ARG A 15 -6.33 6.86 -10.08
N CYS A 16 -6.10 7.61 -9.02
CA CYS A 16 -4.98 8.54 -8.90
C CYS A 16 -4.14 8.15 -7.69
N PHE A 17 -2.81 8.20 -7.83
CA PHE A 17 -1.85 7.81 -6.80
C PHE A 17 -0.82 8.92 -6.57
N SER A 18 -0.45 9.13 -5.31
CA SER A 18 0.66 9.99 -4.93
C SER A 18 1.54 9.28 -3.91
N PHE A 19 2.80 9.70 -3.81
CA PHE A 19 3.77 9.11 -2.89
C PHE A 19 4.23 10.13 -1.87
N ASN A 20 4.26 9.74 -0.59
CA ASN A 20 4.79 10.56 0.48
C ASN A 20 6.14 10.01 0.96
N PHE A 21 7.17 10.85 0.90
CA PHE A 21 8.55 10.46 1.25
C PHE A 21 8.85 10.45 2.75
N GLN A 22 7.96 10.97 3.59
CA GLN A 22 8.22 11.09 5.02
C GLN A 22 7.90 9.76 5.72
N GLY A 23 8.90 9.20 6.42
CA GLY A 23 8.70 8.02 7.27
C GLY A 23 7.71 8.30 8.39
N LYS A 24 6.70 7.44 8.53
CA LYS A 24 5.57 7.58 9.46
C LYS A 24 5.09 6.21 9.94
N SER A 25 4.32 6.22 11.03
CA SER A 25 3.47 5.08 11.36
C SER A 25 2.39 4.90 10.28
N TRP A 26 1.83 3.69 10.16
CA TRP A 26 0.74 3.42 9.22
C TRP A 26 -0.49 4.31 9.52
N VAL A 27 -0.83 4.47 10.80
CA VAL A 27 -1.97 5.29 11.24
C VAL A 27 -1.76 6.76 10.86
N ASP A 28 -0.56 7.31 11.07
CA ASP A 28 -0.27 8.70 10.70
C ASP A 28 -0.32 8.89 9.19
N ALA A 29 0.18 7.93 8.40
CA ALA A 29 0.11 7.98 6.95
C ALA A 29 -1.34 7.96 6.44
N GLU A 30 -2.18 7.07 6.97
CA GLU A 30 -3.60 6.98 6.62
C GLU A 30 -4.38 8.23 7.05
N VAL A 31 -4.33 8.58 8.33
CA VAL A 31 -5.20 9.59 8.94
C VAL A 31 -4.76 11.01 8.62
N HIS A 32 -3.46 11.31 8.71
CA HIS A 32 -2.97 12.68 8.63
C HIS A 32 -2.50 13.09 7.23
N PHE A 33 -2.28 12.15 6.32
CA PHE A 33 -1.84 12.45 4.95
C PHE A 33 -2.89 12.04 3.93
N CYS A 34 -3.19 10.75 3.84
CA CYS A 34 -4.10 10.26 2.81
C CYS A 34 -5.52 10.81 2.97
N LYS A 35 -6.12 10.69 4.17
CA LYS A 35 -7.46 11.24 4.45
C LYS A 35 -7.51 12.76 4.37
N ALA A 36 -6.47 13.44 4.84
CA ALA A 36 -6.37 14.90 4.73
C ALA A 36 -6.33 15.38 3.27
N ALA A 37 -5.79 14.57 2.35
CA ALA A 37 -5.77 14.84 0.91
C ALA A 37 -7.03 14.34 0.17
N GLY A 38 -8.05 13.84 0.88
CA GLY A 38 -9.28 13.32 0.29
C GLY A 38 -9.16 11.92 -0.31
N GLY A 39 -8.17 11.12 0.12
CA GLY A 39 -7.98 9.73 -0.29
C GLY A 39 -7.66 8.80 0.87
N ASN A 40 -7.03 7.67 0.56
CA ASN A 40 -6.61 6.63 1.50
C ASN A 40 -5.21 6.12 1.11
N LEU A 41 -4.54 5.38 2.00
CA LEU A 41 -3.41 4.56 1.60
C LEU A 41 -3.85 3.61 0.49
N ALA A 42 -2.96 3.36 -0.47
CA ALA A 42 -3.31 2.64 -1.69
C ALA A 42 -3.79 1.22 -1.40
N SER A 43 -4.95 0.84 -1.90
CA SER A 43 -5.38 -0.55 -2.07
C SER A 43 -4.90 -1.10 -3.40
N VAL A 44 -4.74 -2.42 -3.48
CA VAL A 44 -4.31 -3.13 -4.69
C VAL A 44 -5.40 -4.13 -5.07
N HIS A 45 -5.76 -4.18 -6.35
CA HIS A 45 -6.81 -5.05 -6.88
C HIS A 45 -6.37 -5.88 -8.08
N SER A 46 -5.12 -5.75 -8.51
CA SER A 46 -4.58 -6.49 -9.66
C SER A 46 -3.06 -6.56 -9.63
N GLU A 47 -2.49 -7.51 -10.37
CA GLU A 47 -1.03 -7.61 -10.55
C GLU A 47 -0.51 -6.38 -11.28
N GLU A 48 -1.25 -5.88 -12.26
CA GLU A 48 -0.91 -4.69 -13.03
C GLU A 48 -0.81 -3.45 -12.13
N GLU A 49 -1.72 -3.31 -11.18
CA GLU A 49 -1.70 -2.22 -10.20
C GLU A 49 -0.52 -2.35 -9.22
N HIS A 50 -0.21 -3.57 -8.76
CA HIS A 50 0.99 -3.79 -7.96
C HIS A 50 2.24 -3.37 -8.74
N VAL A 51 2.41 -3.88 -9.96
CA VAL A 51 3.57 -3.56 -10.81
C VAL A 51 3.66 -2.06 -11.09
N PHE A 52 2.51 -1.40 -11.33
CA PHE A 52 2.43 0.05 -11.46
C PHE A 52 2.93 0.77 -10.20
N LEU A 53 2.39 0.44 -9.01
CA LEU A 53 2.79 1.09 -7.76
C LEU A 53 4.28 0.92 -7.48
N ARG A 54 4.83 -0.27 -7.71
CA ARG A 54 6.27 -0.52 -7.56
C ARG A 54 7.09 0.35 -8.50
N THR A 55 6.70 0.40 -9.78
CA THR A 55 7.37 1.21 -10.79
C THR A 55 7.29 2.69 -10.45
N PHE A 56 6.12 3.15 -10.02
CA PHE A 56 5.90 4.52 -9.60
C PHE A 56 6.76 4.90 -8.40
N ILE A 57 6.80 4.07 -7.34
CA ILE A 57 7.66 4.27 -6.17
C ILE A 57 9.13 4.33 -6.58
N ASN A 58 9.57 3.43 -7.47
CA ASN A 58 10.94 3.43 -8.00
C ASN A 58 11.27 4.74 -8.74
N GLN A 59 10.36 5.20 -9.60
CA GLN A 59 10.56 6.42 -10.37
C GLN A 59 10.67 7.66 -9.49
N VAL A 60 9.86 7.75 -8.42
CA VAL A 60 9.84 8.94 -7.56
C VAL A 60 10.91 8.93 -6.48
N THR A 61 11.33 7.76 -5.99
CA THR A 61 12.34 7.63 -4.92
C THR A 61 13.73 7.29 -5.42
N GLY A 62 13.86 6.79 -6.65
CA GLY A 62 15.10 6.24 -7.19
C GLY A 62 15.39 4.79 -6.77
N GLU A 63 14.56 4.18 -5.92
CA GLU A 63 14.70 2.77 -5.51
C GLU A 63 13.36 2.10 -5.19
N ASN A 64 13.34 0.77 -5.02
CA ASN A 64 12.12 0.10 -4.54
C ASN A 64 12.01 0.27 -3.02
N GLN A 65 11.63 1.47 -2.57
CA GLN A 65 11.47 1.79 -1.16
C GLN A 65 10.30 0.98 -0.55
N THR A 66 10.55 0.33 0.58
CA THR A 66 9.48 -0.29 1.40
C THR A 66 8.47 0.79 1.76
N SER A 67 7.19 0.55 1.47
CA SER A 67 6.17 1.59 1.54
C SER A 67 4.86 1.04 2.09
N TRP A 68 4.20 1.80 2.97
CA TRP A 68 2.87 1.46 3.46
C TRP A 68 1.82 1.43 2.34
N ILE A 69 0.92 0.45 2.42
CA ILE A 69 -0.31 0.36 1.63
C ILE A 69 -1.50 0.21 2.57
N GLY A 70 -2.72 0.35 2.07
CA GLY A 70 -3.93 0.50 2.91
C GLY A 70 -4.40 -0.77 3.62
N GLY A 71 -3.64 -1.86 3.56
CA GLY A 71 -4.06 -3.15 4.10
C GLY A 71 -3.86 -3.21 5.60
N PHE A 72 -4.87 -3.69 6.32
CA PHE A 72 -4.80 -3.89 7.77
C PHE A 72 -5.69 -5.05 8.23
N ASP A 73 -5.39 -5.65 9.39
CA ASP A 73 -6.22 -6.68 10.03
C ASP A 73 -6.40 -6.46 11.56
N SER A 74 -6.17 -5.23 12.03
CA SER A 74 -6.21 -4.86 13.47
C SER A 74 -7.57 -5.03 14.15
N VAL A 75 -8.63 -5.17 13.36
CA VAL A 75 -9.99 -5.41 13.85
C VAL A 75 -10.15 -6.88 14.24
N GLN A 76 -9.59 -7.80 13.44
CA GLN A 76 -9.64 -9.23 13.66
C GLN A 76 -8.47 -9.87 12.93
N GLU A 77 -7.52 -10.42 13.70
CA GLU A 77 -6.34 -11.12 13.18
C GLU A 77 -6.71 -12.12 12.07
N GLY A 78 -6.00 -12.01 10.94
CA GLY A 78 -6.22 -12.85 9.77
C GLY A 78 -7.39 -12.43 8.87
N VAL A 79 -8.17 -11.42 9.24
CA VAL A 79 -9.23 -10.81 8.42
C VAL A 79 -8.75 -9.46 7.88
N TRP A 80 -8.11 -9.51 6.71
CA TRP A 80 -7.54 -8.33 6.06
C TRP A 80 -8.60 -7.46 5.37
N MET A 81 -8.40 -6.15 5.45
CA MET A 81 -9.25 -5.12 4.88
C MET A 81 -8.39 -4.04 4.23
N TRP A 82 -8.94 -3.34 3.23
CA TRP A 82 -8.37 -2.10 2.72
C TRP A 82 -8.97 -0.90 3.45
N SER A 83 -8.15 0.10 3.77
CA SER A 83 -8.56 1.32 4.51
C SER A 83 -9.52 2.22 3.73
N ASP A 84 -9.57 2.08 2.41
CA ASP A 84 -10.52 2.76 1.53
C ASP A 84 -11.92 2.10 1.49
N GLY A 85 -12.10 0.98 2.19
CA GLY A 85 -13.36 0.24 2.26
C GLY A 85 -13.65 -0.64 1.04
N SER A 86 -12.72 -0.72 0.09
CA SER A 86 -12.80 -1.67 -1.03
C SER A 86 -12.66 -3.12 -0.55
N THR A 87 -13.07 -4.07 -1.39
CA THR A 87 -12.96 -5.49 -1.07
C THR A 87 -11.49 -5.89 -1.04
N PHE A 88 -11.08 -6.62 0.00
CA PHE A 88 -9.74 -7.19 0.07
C PHE A 88 -9.65 -8.43 -0.85
N ASP A 89 -9.30 -8.21 -2.12
CA ASP A 89 -9.35 -9.19 -3.21
C ASP A 89 -7.99 -9.52 -3.82
N TYR A 90 -6.95 -8.75 -3.50
CA TYR A 90 -5.59 -9.00 -3.97
C TYR A 90 -4.67 -9.37 -2.81
N LYS A 91 -3.92 -10.46 -3.01
CA LYS A 91 -2.90 -10.92 -2.07
C LYS A 91 -1.72 -11.50 -2.83
N GLN A 92 -0.54 -10.89 -2.66
CA GLN A 92 0.73 -11.42 -3.12
C GLN A 92 1.69 -11.51 -1.93
N TRP A 93 1.33 -12.38 -1.00
CA TRP A 93 2.06 -12.54 0.25
C TRP A 93 3.49 -13.03 0.02
N GLY A 94 4.41 -12.54 0.85
CA GLY A 94 5.73 -13.13 0.97
C GLY A 94 5.65 -14.61 1.36
N ALA A 95 6.60 -15.42 0.90
CA ALA A 95 6.68 -16.82 1.31
C ALA A 95 6.73 -16.93 2.85
N GLY A 96 5.69 -17.52 3.45
CA GLY A 96 5.52 -17.64 4.89
C GLY A 96 4.60 -16.59 5.55
N GLU A 97 4.00 -15.69 4.75
CA GLU A 97 3.10 -14.64 5.22
C GLU A 97 1.65 -14.86 4.74
N PRO A 98 0.65 -14.35 5.48
CA PRO A 98 0.77 -13.75 6.81
C PRO A 98 1.13 -14.80 7.86
N SER A 99 2.12 -14.53 8.70
CA SER A 99 2.52 -15.44 9.77
C SER A 99 1.51 -15.36 10.92
N SER A 100 0.92 -16.48 11.33
CA SER A 100 -0.01 -16.53 12.45
C SER A 100 0.69 -16.16 13.76
N GLY A 101 0.34 -15.02 14.36
CA GLY A 101 0.77 -14.63 15.72
C GLY A 101 1.70 -13.42 15.83
N GLY A 102 1.65 -12.48 14.86
CA GLY A 102 2.33 -11.19 14.98
C GLY A 102 1.48 -10.14 15.71
N THR A 103 2.09 -9.05 16.17
CA THR A 103 1.42 -7.87 16.77
C THR A 103 1.07 -6.81 15.73
N ASP A 104 0.97 -7.22 14.47
CA ASP A 104 1.39 -6.41 13.35
C ASP A 104 0.32 -6.32 12.30
N HIS A 105 -0.44 -5.24 12.34
CA HIS A 105 -1.74 -5.24 11.68
C HIS A 105 -1.79 -4.39 10.41
N CYS A 106 -0.65 -4.20 9.74
CA CYS A 106 -0.50 -3.22 8.66
C CYS A 106 0.37 -3.76 7.51
N LEU A 107 0.00 -3.44 6.26
CA LEU A 107 0.69 -3.92 5.06
C LEU A 107 1.66 -2.91 4.46
N GLU A 108 2.81 -3.44 4.03
CA GLU A 108 3.81 -2.77 3.22
C GLU A 108 4.00 -3.50 1.88
N MET A 109 4.45 -2.77 0.87
CA MET A 109 5.00 -3.34 -0.36
C MET A 109 6.50 -3.07 -0.48
N ASN A 110 7.17 -3.73 -1.43
CA ASN A 110 8.60 -3.57 -1.75
C ASN A 110 9.58 -3.93 -0.63
N TYR A 111 9.21 -4.82 0.30
CA TYR A 111 10.06 -5.17 1.44
C TYR A 111 11.41 -5.76 1.01
N LYS A 112 12.52 -5.13 1.42
CA LYS A 112 13.90 -5.60 1.17
C LYS A 112 14.17 -6.88 1.95
N GLY A 113 14.28 -8.02 1.24
CA GLY A 113 14.68 -9.30 1.88
C GLY A 113 14.63 -10.54 1.00
N LYS A 114 13.89 -10.53 -0.12
CA LYS A 114 13.94 -11.59 -1.13
C LYS A 114 13.84 -10.94 -2.50
N LYS A 115 14.48 -11.53 -3.52
CA LYS A 115 14.34 -11.13 -4.93
C LYS A 115 12.91 -11.33 -5.49
N GLN A 116 11.91 -11.39 -4.62
CA GLN A 116 10.53 -11.65 -4.95
C GLN A 116 9.63 -10.57 -4.33
N GLN A 117 9.13 -9.78 -5.27
CA GLN A 117 7.92 -8.96 -5.44
C GLN A 117 6.72 -9.27 -4.52
N HIS A 118 6.82 -9.03 -3.21
CA HIS A 118 5.77 -9.43 -2.26
C HIS A 118 5.24 -8.27 -1.41
N ILE A 119 3.96 -8.33 -1.05
CA ILE A 119 3.33 -7.56 0.03
C ILE A 119 3.69 -8.24 1.36
N LYS A 120 4.06 -7.45 2.37
CA LYS A 120 4.50 -7.95 3.67
C LYS A 120 3.75 -7.27 4.81
N GLN A 121 3.42 -8.04 5.83
CA GLN A 121 3.06 -7.57 7.17
C GLN A 121 4.32 -7.07 7.90
N LEU A 122 4.32 -5.85 8.44
CA LEU A 122 5.49 -5.31 9.17
C LEU A 122 5.49 -5.72 10.63
N LYS A 123 6.55 -6.40 11.08
CA LYS A 123 6.78 -6.71 12.49
C LYS A 123 7.52 -5.61 13.25
N LEU A 124 6.91 -5.05 14.31
CA LEU A 124 7.59 -4.14 15.25
C LEU A 124 8.39 -4.91 16.31
#